data_AF-A0A9L0SWW2-F1
#
_entry.id   AF-A0A9L0SWW2-F1
#
_cell.length_a   1.000
_cell.length_b   1.000
_cell.length_c   1.000
_cell.angle_alpha   90.00
_cell.angle_beta   90.00
_cell.angle_gamma   90.00
#
_symmetry.space_group_name_H-M   'P 1'
#
loop_
_entity.id
_entity.type
_entity.pdbx_description
1 polymer ?
#
loop_
_entity_poly.entity_id
_entity_poly.type
_entity_poly.pdbx_seq_one_letter_code
_entity_poly.pdbx_strand_id
1 'polypeptide(L)'
;MSRASSQLAFFLCGCYMAALGVHAGEHYVADHHKAGYYVAAVYEHQSILSPNPLALTSRKEALELMNQNLDIYEQQVMTAAQKGVQIIVFPEDGIHGFNFTRTSIYPFLDFMPSPQLVKWNPCLEPQRFNDTEVVSAFLLSRPKACRDEPSQGPKAKTC
;
A
#
# COMPACT_ATOMS: atom_id res chain seq x y z
N MET A 1 -66.30 45.46 12.29
CA MET A 1 -65.30 46.56 12.32
C MET A 1 -64.17 46.14 13.25
N SER A 2 -62.90 46.36 12.83
CA SER A 2 -61.60 46.20 13.56
C SER A 2 -61.23 44.80 14.09
N ARG A 3 -60.17 44.07 13.69
CA ARG A 3 -58.73 44.30 13.38
C ARG A 3 -57.79 44.44 14.61
N ALA A 4 -56.72 43.63 14.55
CA ALA A 4 -55.45 43.62 15.31
C ALA A 4 -55.50 42.82 16.64
N SER A 5 -54.51 42.04 17.08
CA SER A 5 -53.11 41.76 16.70
C SER A 5 -52.72 40.50 17.48
N SER A 6 -52.19 39.42 16.86
CA SER A 6 -50.76 39.09 16.72
C SER A 6 -49.92 39.18 18.01
N GLN A 7 -49.16 38.10 18.23
CA GLN A 7 -48.06 37.88 19.19
C GLN A 7 -48.45 37.43 20.61
N LEU A 8 -48.56 36.11 20.83
CA LEU A 8 -47.90 35.44 21.97
C LEU A 8 -48.04 33.89 21.98
N ALA A 9 -48.21 33.24 20.83
CA ALA A 9 -48.38 31.77 20.78
C ALA A 9 -47.32 31.07 19.91
N PHE A 10 -46.12 31.65 19.77
CA PHE A 10 -45.03 31.08 18.95
C PHE A 10 -43.80 30.65 19.75
N PHE A 11 -43.87 30.59 21.08
CA PHE A 11 -42.67 30.38 21.92
C PHE A 11 -42.59 29.08 22.71
N LEU A 12 -43.49 28.10 22.49
CA LEU A 12 -43.46 26.84 23.24
C LEU A 12 -43.62 25.57 22.39
N CYS A 13 -43.17 25.60 21.13
CA CYS A 13 -43.01 24.40 20.31
C CYS A 13 -41.66 24.43 19.56
N GLY A 14 -40.60 24.92 20.22
CA GLY A 14 -39.28 25.13 19.61
C GLY A 14 -38.16 24.24 20.15
N CYS A 15 -38.41 23.42 21.19
CA CYS A 15 -37.30 22.78 21.92
C CYS A 15 -37.42 21.26 22.12
N TYR A 16 -38.36 20.57 21.47
CA TYR A 16 -38.56 19.14 21.78
C TYR A 16 -38.71 18.18 20.59
N MET A 17 -38.61 18.65 19.34
CA MET A 17 -38.61 17.73 18.19
C MET A 17 -37.36 17.91 17.33
N ALA A 18 -36.65 16.79 17.19
CA ALA A 18 -35.49 16.58 16.32
C ALA A 18 -34.12 16.94 16.92
N ALA A 19 -33.87 16.38 18.11
CA ALA A 19 -32.62 15.68 18.36
C ALA A 19 -32.49 14.48 17.40
N LEU A 20 -32.16 14.75 16.14
CA LEU A 20 -31.62 13.79 15.16
C LEU A 20 -30.82 14.63 14.17
N GLY A 21 -29.65 15.08 14.60
CA GLY A 21 -28.61 15.56 13.70
C GLY A 21 -28.20 14.40 12.81
N VAL A 22 -28.91 14.21 11.70
CA VAL A 22 -28.41 13.47 10.56
C VAL A 22 -27.25 14.32 10.05
N HIS A 23 -26.04 14.01 10.52
CA HIS A 23 -24.85 14.23 9.72
C HIS A 23 -25.08 13.41 8.45
N ALA A 24 -25.71 14.03 7.46
CA ALA A 24 -25.49 13.66 6.09
C ALA A 24 -23.99 13.87 5.91
N GLY A 25 -23.23 12.78 6.05
CA GLY A 25 -21.86 12.75 5.60
C GLY A 25 -21.92 13.17 4.14
N GLU A 26 -21.53 14.41 3.89
CA GLU A 26 -21.00 14.77 2.60
C GLU A 26 -19.97 13.69 2.33
N HIS A 27 -20.29 12.81 1.38
CA HIS A 27 -19.28 12.04 0.71
C HIS A 27 -18.23 13.06 0.31
N TYR A 28 -17.08 13.05 0.97
CA TYR A 28 -15.85 13.54 0.39
C TYR A 28 -15.58 12.65 -0.81
N VAL A 29 -16.35 12.86 -1.88
CA VAL A 29 -15.89 12.61 -3.22
C VAL A 29 -14.69 13.53 -3.30
N ALA A 30 -13.50 12.96 -3.11
CA ALA A 30 -12.28 13.65 -3.44
C ALA A 30 -12.52 14.20 -4.84
N ASP A 31 -12.67 15.53 -4.92
CA ASP A 31 -12.77 16.20 -6.20
C ASP A 31 -11.53 15.74 -6.95
N HIS A 32 -11.74 14.94 -8.01
CA HIS A 32 -10.72 14.66 -8.99
C HIS A 32 -10.49 15.96 -9.77
N HIS A 33 -10.05 17.00 -9.07
CA HIS A 33 -9.18 18.01 -9.62
C HIS A 33 -8.09 17.20 -10.33
N LYS A 34 -8.17 17.24 -11.66
CA LYS A 34 -7.16 16.71 -12.55
C LYS A 34 -5.88 17.47 -12.21
N ALA A 35 -5.11 16.95 -11.24
CA ALA A 35 -3.95 17.64 -10.72
C ALA A 35 -3.00 17.85 -11.90
N GLY A 36 -2.76 19.12 -12.23
CA GLY A 36 -1.87 19.48 -13.34
C GLY A 36 -0.40 19.13 -13.08
N TYR A 37 -0.09 18.68 -11.87
CA TYR A 37 1.24 18.32 -11.41
C TYR A 37 1.16 17.16 -10.40
N TYR A 38 2.27 16.46 -10.23
CA TYR A 38 2.48 15.48 -9.17
C TYR A 38 3.88 15.68 -8.58
N VAL A 39 4.06 15.20 -7.36
CA VAL A 39 5.32 15.16 -6.64
C VAL A 39 5.86 13.73 -6.70
N ALA A 40 7.10 13.60 -7.17
CA ALA A 40 7.82 12.35 -7.26
C ALA A 40 8.97 12.30 -6.24
N ALA A 41 9.38 11.09 -5.88
CA ALA A 41 10.62 10.82 -5.16
C ALA A 41 11.47 9.80 -5.93
N VAL A 42 12.77 9.91 -5.74
CA VAL A 42 13.75 8.91 -6.15
C VAL A 42 14.60 8.59 -4.93
N TYR A 43 14.96 7.32 -4.75
CA TYR A 43 15.82 6.90 -3.66
C TYR A 43 17.09 6.27 -4.23
N GLU A 44 18.24 6.80 -3.83
CA GLU A 44 19.54 6.16 -4.09
C GLU A 44 19.78 5.10 -3.01
N HIS A 45 19.83 3.84 -3.42
CA HIS A 45 19.94 2.72 -2.50
C HIS A 45 21.36 2.17 -2.43
N GLN A 46 21.85 1.98 -1.22
CA GLN A 46 23.05 1.19 -0.98
C GLN A 46 22.64 -0.28 -0.77
N SER A 47 22.60 -1.04 -1.86
CA SER A 47 22.17 -2.43 -1.84
C SER A 47 23.01 -3.31 -0.91
N ILE A 48 22.31 -4.14 -0.15
CA ILE A 48 22.91 -5.28 0.54
C ILE A 48 23.09 -6.38 -0.50
N LEU A 49 24.34 -6.71 -0.80
CA LEU A 49 24.70 -7.62 -1.89
C LEU A 49 25.03 -9.02 -1.37
N SER A 50 24.84 -10.02 -2.24
CA SER A 50 25.36 -11.36 -1.99
C SER A 50 26.90 -11.32 -1.94
N PRO A 51 27.55 -11.94 -0.94
CA PRO A 51 28.99 -11.99 -0.86
C PRO A 51 29.61 -12.81 -2.00
N ASN A 52 28.86 -13.73 -2.60
CA ASN A 52 29.28 -14.50 -3.76
C ASN A 52 28.10 -14.71 -4.73
N PRO A 53 27.90 -13.84 -5.72
CA PRO A 53 26.78 -13.93 -6.67
C PRO A 53 26.91 -15.11 -7.66
N LEU A 54 28.05 -15.80 -7.69
CA LEU A 54 28.27 -16.99 -8.51
C LEU A 54 27.94 -18.28 -7.76
N ALA A 55 27.79 -18.23 -6.42
CA ALA A 55 27.42 -19.39 -5.62
C ALA A 55 25.97 -19.82 -5.91
N LEU A 56 25.73 -21.13 -5.82
CA LEU A 56 24.37 -21.66 -5.83
C LEU A 56 23.77 -21.47 -4.44
N THR A 57 22.79 -20.58 -4.36
CA THR A 57 22.08 -20.23 -3.12
C THR A 57 20.70 -20.89 -3.11
N SER A 58 20.17 -21.23 -1.94
CA SER A 58 18.79 -21.72 -1.84
C SER A 58 17.78 -20.59 -2.04
N ARG A 59 16.54 -20.92 -2.45
CA ARG A 59 15.44 -19.94 -2.55
C ARG A 59 15.21 -19.20 -1.22
N LYS A 60 15.32 -19.91 -0.10
CA LYS A 60 15.15 -19.34 1.24
C LYS A 60 16.20 -18.26 1.53
N GLU A 61 17.47 -18.56 1.32
CA GLU A 61 18.56 -17.59 1.53
C GLU A 61 18.47 -16.40 0.56
N ALA A 62 18.06 -16.64 -0.69
CA ALA A 62 17.80 -15.56 -1.65
C ALA A 62 16.68 -14.62 -1.16
N LEU A 63 15.57 -15.18 -0.66
CA LEU A 63 14.47 -14.42 -0.06
C LEU A 63 14.92 -13.65 1.18
N GLU A 64 15.75 -14.22 2.04
CA GLU A 64 16.29 -13.52 3.21
C GLU A 64 17.08 -12.27 2.80
N LEU A 65 17.97 -12.38 1.80
CA LEU A 65 18.72 -11.23 1.27
C LEU A 65 17.79 -10.17 0.67
N MET A 66 16.87 -10.59 -0.20
CA MET A 66 15.93 -9.66 -0.85
C MET A 66 15.04 -8.94 0.17
N ASN A 67 14.59 -9.63 1.21
CA ASN A 67 13.80 -9.04 2.29
C ASN A 67 14.57 -7.95 3.06
N GLN A 68 15.89 -8.09 3.25
CA GLN A 68 16.69 -7.06 3.90
C GLN A 68 16.70 -5.75 3.08
N ASN A 69 16.82 -5.84 1.75
CA ASN A 69 16.72 -4.67 0.88
C ASN A 69 15.29 -4.11 0.85
N LEU A 70 14.27 -4.97 0.80
CA LEU A 70 12.86 -4.56 0.83
C LEU A 70 12.46 -3.87 2.14
N ASP A 71 13.02 -4.27 3.28
CA ASP A 71 12.79 -3.60 4.56
C ASP A 71 13.25 -2.14 4.52
N ILE A 72 14.36 -1.85 3.83
CA ILE A 72 14.86 -0.49 3.65
C ILE A 72 13.94 0.28 2.70
N TYR A 73 13.50 -0.35 1.60
CA TYR A 73 12.54 0.25 0.67
C TYR A 73 11.23 0.61 1.35
N GLU A 74 10.70 -0.26 2.20
CA GLU A 74 9.48 -0.01 2.99
C GLU A 74 9.63 1.29 3.80
N GLN A 75 10.76 1.50 4.48
CA GLN A 75 11.02 2.74 5.21
C GLN A 75 11.03 3.98 4.30
N GLN A 76 11.57 3.87 3.08
CA GLN A 76 11.59 4.98 2.12
C GLN A 76 10.20 5.26 1.54
N VAL A 77 9.41 4.23 1.25
CA VAL A 77 8.01 4.37 0.84
C VAL A 77 7.22 5.12 1.91
N MET A 78 7.36 4.72 3.17
CA MET A 78 6.67 5.37 4.29
C MET A 78 7.10 6.82 4.46
N THR A 79 8.40 7.11 4.33
CA THR A 79 8.94 8.48 4.40
C THR A 79 8.43 9.35 3.25
N ALA A 80 8.37 8.81 2.02
CA ALA A 80 7.86 9.53 0.86
C ALA A 80 6.35 9.78 0.98
N ALA A 81 5.58 8.78 1.45
CA ALA A 81 4.15 8.92 1.69
C ALA A 81 3.84 10.02 2.71
N GLN A 82 4.61 10.11 3.81
CA GLN A 82 4.49 11.17 4.81
C GLN A 82 4.76 12.57 4.23
N LYS A 83 5.54 12.67 3.15
CA LYS A 83 5.83 13.93 2.44
C LYS A 83 4.82 14.25 1.34
N GLY A 84 3.74 13.46 1.21
CA GLY A 84 2.73 13.66 0.17
C GLY A 84 3.27 13.41 -1.25
N VAL A 85 4.22 12.49 -1.40
CA VAL A 85 4.72 12.02 -2.70
C VAL A 85 3.71 11.05 -3.33
N GLN A 86 3.44 11.20 -4.63
CA GLN A 86 2.51 10.31 -5.36
C GLN A 86 3.21 9.08 -5.96
N ILE A 87 4.49 9.19 -6.27
CA ILE A 87 5.28 8.10 -6.87
C ILE A 87 6.72 8.14 -6.36
N ILE A 88 7.24 6.98 -5.97
CA ILE A 88 8.66 6.79 -5.63
C ILE A 88 9.28 5.76 -6.57
N VAL A 89 10.51 6.03 -7.02
CA VAL A 89 11.28 5.14 -7.90
C VAL A 89 12.53 4.64 -7.17
N PHE A 90 12.80 3.34 -7.36
CA PHE A 90 13.95 2.62 -6.81
C PHE A 90 14.94 2.22 -7.92
N PRO A 91 16.23 2.04 -7.61
CA PRO A 91 17.24 1.69 -8.59
C PRO A 91 17.08 0.26 -9.11
N GLU A 92 17.62 0.05 -10.32
CA GLU A 92 17.82 -1.28 -10.91
C GLU A 92 18.68 -2.16 -9.99
N ASP A 93 18.41 -3.47 -10.00
CA ASP A 93 19.11 -4.47 -9.20
C ASP A 93 19.13 -4.20 -7.68
N GLY A 94 18.33 -3.25 -7.19
CA GLY A 94 18.45 -2.81 -5.80
C GLY A 94 18.02 -3.84 -4.75
N ILE A 95 17.21 -4.83 -5.15
CA ILE A 95 16.67 -5.89 -4.28
C ILE A 95 17.61 -7.10 -4.18
N HIS A 96 18.17 -7.57 -5.30
CA HIS A 96 18.98 -8.80 -5.37
C HIS A 96 20.45 -8.57 -5.75
N GLY A 97 20.80 -7.38 -6.25
CA GLY A 97 22.15 -7.07 -6.74
C GLY A 97 22.41 -7.59 -8.15
N PHE A 98 23.68 -7.63 -8.53
CA PHE A 98 24.16 -7.92 -9.88
C PHE A 98 25.27 -8.99 -9.87
N ASN A 99 25.83 -9.30 -11.06
CA ASN A 99 26.91 -10.29 -11.28
C ASN A 99 26.54 -11.77 -11.13
N PHE A 100 25.28 -12.14 -11.40
CA PHE A 100 24.85 -13.53 -11.40
C PHE A 100 25.11 -14.25 -12.73
N THR A 101 25.18 -15.57 -12.66
CA THR A 101 25.01 -16.46 -13.83
C THR A 101 23.54 -16.81 -14.03
N ARG A 102 23.19 -17.40 -15.18
CA ARG A 102 21.84 -17.93 -15.43
C ARG A 102 21.37 -18.91 -14.35
N THR A 103 22.29 -19.68 -13.77
CA THR A 103 21.95 -20.68 -12.75
C THR A 103 21.90 -20.05 -11.37
N SER A 104 22.85 -19.19 -11.03
CA SER A 104 22.90 -18.58 -9.68
C SER A 104 21.84 -17.51 -9.45
N ILE A 105 21.29 -16.88 -10.51
CA ILE A 105 20.19 -15.92 -10.37
C ILE A 105 18.83 -16.59 -10.11
N TYR A 106 18.66 -17.85 -10.53
CA TYR A 106 17.36 -18.52 -10.53
C TYR A 106 16.60 -18.46 -9.17
N PRO A 107 17.26 -18.65 -8.01
CA PRO A 107 16.61 -18.54 -6.70
C PRO A 107 16.06 -17.13 -6.36
N PHE A 108 16.49 -16.08 -7.07
CA PHE A 108 16.07 -14.69 -6.84
C PHE A 108 14.86 -14.27 -7.69
N LEU A 109 14.42 -15.12 -8.63
CA LEU A 109 13.37 -14.77 -9.58
C LEU A 109 11.98 -15.13 -9.05
N ASP A 110 11.01 -14.27 -9.32
CA ASP A 110 9.58 -14.51 -9.11
C ASP A 110 8.87 -14.65 -10.46
N PHE A 111 7.74 -15.36 -10.46
CA PHE A 111 6.81 -15.31 -11.58
C PHE A 111 6.03 -13.99 -11.57
N MET A 112 6.08 -13.24 -12.68
CA MET A 112 5.31 -12.01 -12.85
C MET A 112 4.29 -12.17 -14.01
N PRO A 113 2.99 -12.30 -13.73
CA PRO A 113 1.98 -12.37 -14.78
C PRO A 113 1.84 -11.02 -15.50
N SER A 114 1.47 -11.06 -16.79
CA SER A 114 1.24 -9.83 -17.55
C SER A 114 0.06 -9.04 -16.97
N PRO A 115 0.26 -7.74 -16.61
CA PRO A 115 -0.81 -6.91 -16.07
C PRO A 115 -1.91 -6.60 -17.09
N GLN A 116 -1.66 -6.81 -18.39
CA GLN A 116 -2.67 -6.66 -19.44
C GLN A 116 -3.64 -7.85 -19.50
N LEU A 117 -3.17 -9.03 -19.09
CA LEU A 117 -3.95 -10.28 -19.16
C LEU A 117 -4.63 -10.60 -17.83
N VAL A 118 -4.02 -10.18 -16.72
CA VAL A 118 -4.47 -10.55 -15.38
C VAL A 118 -4.59 -9.29 -14.52
N LYS A 119 -5.81 -9.02 -14.03
CA LYS A 119 -6.02 -8.12 -12.88
C LYS A 119 -5.80 -8.91 -11.61
N TRP A 120 -4.74 -8.58 -10.88
CA TRP A 120 -4.37 -9.26 -9.64
C TRP A 120 -3.84 -8.24 -8.64
N ASN A 121 -4.36 -8.31 -7.42
CA ASN A 121 -3.80 -7.60 -6.27
C ASN A 121 -3.15 -8.62 -5.33
N PRO A 122 -1.82 -8.72 -5.29
CA PRO A 122 -1.10 -9.69 -4.45
C PRO A 122 -1.42 -9.55 -2.95
N CYS A 123 -1.82 -8.36 -2.50
CA CYS A 123 -2.17 -8.10 -1.11
C CYS A 123 -3.55 -8.65 -0.72
N LEU A 124 -4.46 -8.79 -1.68
CA LEU A 124 -5.82 -9.30 -1.49
C LEU A 124 -5.95 -10.78 -1.88
N GLU A 125 -5.17 -11.22 -2.86
CA GLU A 125 -5.18 -12.57 -3.41
C GLU A 125 -3.76 -13.20 -3.38
N PRO A 126 -3.13 -13.34 -2.20
CA PRO A 126 -1.73 -13.76 -2.08
C PRO A 126 -1.48 -15.21 -2.52
N GLN A 127 -2.53 -16.03 -2.63
CA GLN A 127 -2.44 -17.45 -3.00
C GLN A 127 -2.84 -17.70 -4.46
N ARG A 128 -3.01 -16.64 -5.27
CA ARG A 128 -3.45 -16.78 -6.67
C ARG A 128 -2.34 -17.32 -7.58
N PHE A 129 -1.09 -16.95 -7.28
CA PHE A 129 0.10 -17.42 -7.96
C PHE A 129 1.10 -17.91 -6.92
N ASN A 130 1.88 -18.93 -7.28
CA ASN A 130 2.97 -19.42 -6.46
C ASN A 130 4.26 -18.69 -6.84
N ASP A 131 5.28 -18.76 -5.99
CA ASP A 131 6.61 -18.20 -6.22
C ASP A 131 6.55 -16.67 -6.51
N THR A 132 5.74 -15.96 -5.71
CA THR A 132 5.51 -14.52 -5.78
C THR A 132 5.78 -13.79 -4.46
N GLU A 133 6.67 -14.32 -3.64
CA GLU A 133 6.98 -13.79 -2.30
C GLU A 133 7.54 -12.36 -2.37
N VAL A 134 8.41 -12.06 -3.34
CA VAL A 134 9.02 -10.74 -3.52
C VAL A 134 7.99 -9.76 -4.04
N VAL A 135 7.19 -10.16 -5.03
CA VAL A 135 6.09 -9.34 -5.57
C VAL A 135 5.10 -8.97 -4.48
N SER A 136 4.73 -9.96 -3.65
CA SER A 136 3.85 -9.73 -2.51
C SER A 136 4.51 -8.78 -1.52
N ALA A 137 5.75 -9.06 -1.08
CA ALA A 137 6.45 -8.22 -0.11
C ALA A 137 6.64 -6.77 -0.60
N PHE A 138 6.89 -6.54 -1.89
CA PHE A 138 7.06 -5.20 -2.45
C PHE A 138 5.74 -4.41 -2.51
N LEU A 139 4.63 -5.05 -2.89
CA LEU A 139 3.33 -4.39 -3.05
C LEU A 139 2.55 -4.28 -1.75
N LEU A 140 2.90 -5.12 -0.77
CA LEU A 140 2.51 -4.95 0.61
C LEU A 140 3.31 -3.77 1.15
N SER A 141 2.83 -2.53 0.96
CA SER A 141 3.11 -1.41 1.87
C SER A 141 2.54 -1.69 3.27
N ARG A 142 2.68 -2.92 3.77
CA ARG A 142 2.23 -3.35 5.08
C ARG A 142 3.40 -3.19 6.03
N PRO A 143 3.16 -2.59 7.21
CA PRO A 143 4.13 -2.60 8.29
C PRO A 143 4.65 -4.03 8.51
N LYS A 144 5.96 -4.18 8.68
CA LYS A 144 6.68 -5.42 9.06
C LYS A 144 5.90 -6.40 9.97
N ALA A 145 5.08 -5.88 10.90
CA ALA A 145 4.16 -6.64 11.75
C ALA A 145 3.22 -7.62 11.01
N CYS A 146 2.88 -7.39 9.74
CA CYS A 146 2.01 -8.28 8.96
C CYS A 146 2.77 -9.37 8.19
N ARG A 147 4.11 -9.38 8.22
CA ARG A 147 4.98 -10.35 7.52
C ARG A 147 5.27 -11.60 8.38
N ASP A 148 5.26 -11.46 9.71
CA ASP A 148 5.64 -12.51 10.67
C ASP A 148 4.46 -13.41 11.12
N GLU A 149 3.24 -13.17 10.66
CA GLU A 149 2.05 -13.95 11.05
C GLU A 149 1.80 -15.12 10.07
N PRO A 150 1.68 -16.38 10.56
CA PRO A 150 1.33 -17.51 9.71
C PRO A 150 0.01 -17.30 8.98
N SER A 151 -0.05 -17.74 7.73
CA SER A 151 -1.22 -17.66 6.85
C SER A 151 -2.42 -18.44 7.43
N GLN A 152 -3.20 -17.78 8.29
CA GLN A 152 -4.46 -18.30 8.79
C GLN A 152 -5.63 -17.62 8.08
N GLY A 153 -6.10 -18.29 7.02
CA GLY A 153 -7.50 -18.28 6.60
C GLY A 153 -8.08 -16.98 6.01
N PRO A 154 -9.33 -17.04 5.51
CA PRO A 154 -9.92 -16.07 4.58
C PRO A 154 -10.51 -14.84 5.29
N LYS A 155 -9.93 -14.44 6.41
CA LYS A 155 -10.25 -13.13 6.98
C LYS A 155 -9.18 -12.19 6.48
N ALA A 156 -9.57 -11.21 5.66
CA ALA A 156 -8.77 -10.02 5.46
C ALA A 156 -8.47 -9.45 6.84
N LYS A 157 -7.27 -9.74 7.36
CA LYS A 157 -6.78 -9.15 8.59
C LYS A 157 -6.63 -7.67 8.29
N THR A 158 -7.32 -6.84 9.04
CA THR A 158 -7.16 -5.38 9.05
C THR A 158 -5.75 -5.07 9.56
N CYS A 159 -4.78 -5.21 8.66
CA CYS A 159 -3.70 -4.26 8.52
C CYS A 159 -4.24 -3.22 7.54
#